data_AF-A0A6L6QFS3-F1
#
_entry.id   AF-A0A6L6QFS3-F1
#
_cell.length_a   1.000
_cell.length_b   1.000
_cell.length_c   1.000
_cell.angle_alpha   90.00
_cell.angle_beta   90.00
_cell.angle_gamma   90.00
#
_symmetry.space_group_name_H-M   'P 1'
#
loop_
_entity.id
_entity.type
_entity.pdbx_description
1 polymer ?
#
loop_
_entity_poly.entity_id
_entity_poly.type
_entity_poly.pdbx_seq_one_letter_code
_entity_poly.pdbx_strand_id
1 'polypeptide(L)'
;MAALTRKMVAAATVADWDGLEALETQVTAHVAALRGNEEAVTLDAGERQQKLGLIKQMLDDDRQIRDLTMPWMAQLSKLINNTGTERRLAAAYGAV
;
A
#
# COMPACT_ATOMS: atom_id res chain seq x y z
N MET A 1 -14.43 0.17 5.51
CA MET A 1 -13.15 0.76 5.06
C MET A 1 -12.05 0.53 6.08
N ALA A 2 -12.16 1.04 7.31
CA ALA A 2 -11.13 0.84 8.35
C ALA A 2 -10.76 -0.64 8.64
N ALA A 3 -11.69 -1.58 8.46
CA ALA A 3 -11.37 -3.01 8.58
C ALA A 3 -10.50 -3.56 7.44
N LEU A 4 -10.61 -2.98 6.23
CA LEU A 4 -9.78 -3.38 5.08
C LEU A 4 -8.37 -2.82 5.20
N THR A 5 -8.22 -1.55 5.61
CA THR A 5 -6.90 -0.95 5.85
C THR A 5 -6.14 -1.67 6.96
N ARG A 6 -6.82 -2.10 8.04
CA ARG A 6 -6.22 -2.98 9.06
C ARG A 6 -5.76 -4.35 8.52
N LYS A 7 -6.51 -4.93 7.57
CA LYS A 7 -6.09 -6.18 6.92
C LYS A 7 -4.85 -5.96 6.05
N MET A 8 -4.74 -4.82 5.38
CA MET A 8 -3.54 -4.45 4.62
C MET A 8 -2.33 -4.26 5.53
N VAL A 9 -2.50 -3.63 6.69
CA VAL A 9 -1.44 -3.55 7.71
C VAL A 9 -0.99 -4.95 8.16
N ALA A 10 -1.94 -5.86 8.41
CA ALA A 10 -1.60 -7.23 8.80
C ALA A 10 -0.83 -7.97 7.69
N ALA A 11 -1.26 -7.85 6.43
CA ALA A 11 -0.58 -8.44 5.28
C ALA A 11 0.83 -7.85 5.09
N ALA A 12 0.98 -6.52 5.18
CA ALA A 12 2.28 -5.85 5.13
C ALA A 12 3.23 -6.28 6.26
N THR A 13 2.68 -6.53 7.46
CA THR A 13 3.48 -6.97 8.62
C THR A 13 4.12 -8.34 8.39
N VAL A 14 3.45 -9.24 7.67
CA VAL A 14 3.96 -10.59 7.34
C VAL A 14 4.58 -10.66 5.95
N ALA A 15 4.75 -9.52 5.26
CA ALA A 15 5.24 -9.42 3.89
C ALA A 15 4.45 -10.28 2.87
N ASP A 16 3.14 -10.39 3.06
CA ASP A 16 2.21 -11.03 2.13
C ASP A 16 1.86 -10.06 0.99
N TRP A 17 2.70 -10.06 -0.05
CA TRP A 17 2.57 -9.16 -1.19
C TRP A 17 1.37 -9.47 -2.09
N ASP A 18 1.08 -10.75 -2.32
CA ASP A 18 -0.08 -11.20 -3.09
C ASP A 18 -1.38 -10.81 -2.35
N GLY A 19 -1.40 -10.96 -1.03
CA GLY A 19 -2.49 -10.50 -0.18
C GLY A 19 -2.66 -8.98 -0.21
N LEU A 20 -1.57 -8.21 -0.25
CA LEU A 20 -1.61 -6.75 -0.40
C LEU A 20 -2.23 -6.32 -1.74
N GLU A 21 -1.84 -6.93 -2.86
CA GLU A 21 -2.39 -6.65 -4.19
C GLU A 21 -3.90 -6.96 -4.27
N ALA A 22 -4.31 -8.11 -3.74
CA ALA A 22 -5.71 -8.50 -3.68
C ALA A 22 -6.56 -7.56 -2.81
N LEU A 23 -5.99 -7.05 -1.71
CA LEU A 23 -6.65 -6.08 -0.83
C LEU A 23 -6.73 -4.68 -1.47
N GLU A 24 -5.71 -4.26 -2.23
CA GLU A 24 -5.72 -2.98 -2.96
C GLU A 24 -6.88 -2.90 -3.96
N THR A 25 -7.15 -3.99 -4.68
CA THR A 25 -8.28 -4.08 -5.60
C THR A 25 -9.62 -3.89 -4.87
N GLN A 26 -9.77 -4.51 -3.69
CA GLN A 26 -10.97 -4.39 -2.86
C GLN A 26 -11.16 -2.97 -2.30
N VAL A 27 -10.08 -2.33 -1.85
CA VAL A 27 -10.12 -0.94 -1.38
C VAL A 27 -10.52 -0.01 -2.52
N THR A 28 -9.96 -0.18 -3.71
CA THR A 28 -10.27 0.64 -4.89
C THR A 28 -11.74 0.52 -5.29
N ALA A 29 -12.27 -0.70 -5.37
CA ALA A 29 -13.68 -0.93 -5.68
C ALA A 29 -14.62 -0.29 -4.66
N HIS A 30 -14.28 -0.39 -3.38
CA HIS A 30 -15.07 0.22 -2.32
C HIS A 30 -15.02 1.74 -2.30
N VAL A 31 -13.85 2.34 -2.55
CA VAL A 31 -13.72 3.81 -2.67
C VAL A 31 -14.55 4.31 -3.86
N ALA A 32 -14.54 3.60 -4.98
CA ALA A 32 -15.38 3.94 -6.13
C ALA A 32 -16.87 3.91 -5.78
N ALA A 33 -17.34 2.88 -5.07
CA ALA A 33 -18.72 2.77 -4.61
C ALA A 33 -19.10 3.89 -3.62
N LEU A 34 -18.19 4.29 -2.73
CA LEU A 34 -18.42 5.39 -1.80
C LEU A 34 -18.53 6.74 -2.52
N ARG A 35 -17.67 7.00 -3.51
CA ARG A 35 -17.72 8.23 -4.32
C ARG A 35 -19.01 8.31 -5.12
N GLY A 36 -19.48 7.20 -5.69
CA GLY A 36 -20.74 7.16 -6.44
C GLY A 36 -21.99 7.47 -5.59
N ASN A 37 -21.91 7.28 -4.27
CA ASN A 37 -23.02 7.51 -3.35
C ASN A 37 -22.87 8.81 -2.52
N GLU A 38 -21.78 9.57 -2.71
CA GLU A 38 -21.45 10.70 -1.84
C GLU A 38 -22.44 11.87 -1.96
N GLU A 39 -22.94 12.15 -3.16
CA GLU A 39 -23.91 13.24 -3.39
C GLU A 39 -25.31 12.92 -2.85
N ALA A 40 -25.63 11.64 -2.65
CA ALA A 40 -26.95 11.20 -2.18
C ALA A 40 -27.09 11.21 -0.64
N VAL A 41 -26.00 11.46 0.10
CA VAL A 41 -25.97 11.33 1.56
C VAL A 41 -25.77 12.68 2.23
N THR A 42 -26.78 13.12 2.98
CA THR A 42 -26.65 14.29 3.86
C THR A 42 -26.29 13.81 5.26
N LEU A 43 -25.07 14.11 5.70
CA LEU A 43 -24.60 13.75 7.04
C LEU A 43 -24.87 14.87 8.04
N ASP A 44 -25.34 14.50 9.23
CA ASP A 44 -25.44 15.40 10.38
C ASP A 44 -24.05 15.72 10.98
N ALA A 45 -24.00 16.60 11.99
CA ALA A 45 -22.73 17.01 12.59
C ALA A 45 -21.97 15.87 13.29
N GLY A 46 -22.68 14.93 13.93
CA GLY A 46 -22.09 13.77 14.59
C GLY A 46 -21.54 12.76 13.59
N GLU A 47 -22.29 12.48 12.53
CA GLU A 47 -21.88 11.60 11.44
C GLU A 47 -20.68 12.16 10.66
N ARG A 48 -20.63 13.49 10.46
CA ARG A 48 -19.45 14.15 9.89
C ARG A 48 -18.21 13.96 10.75
N GLN A 49 -18.34 14.09 12.08
CA GLN A 49 -17.24 13.88 13.01
C GLN A 49 -16.76 12.41 13.01
N GLN A 50 -17.69 11.46 12.92
CA GLN A 50 -17.35 10.04 12.75
C GLN A 50 -16.64 9.77 11.41
N LYS A 51 -17.11 10.36 10.30
CA LYS A 51 -16.45 10.27 8.98
C LYS A 51 -15.00 10.77 9.06
N LEU A 52 -14.77 11.92 9.71
CA LEU A 52 -13.42 12.45 9.92
C LEU A 52 -12.53 11.51 10.74
N GLY A 53 -13.06 10.92 11.81
CA GLY A 53 -12.32 9.94 12.62
C GLY A 53 -11.90 8.71 11.80
N LEU A 54 -12.80 8.19 10.96
CA LEU A 54 -12.51 7.06 10.08
C LEU A 54 -11.46 7.41 9.02
N ILE A 55 -11.53 8.59 8.41
CA ILE A 55 -10.53 9.05 7.43
C ILE A 55 -9.16 9.14 8.09
N LYS A 56 -9.08 9.70 9.30
CA LYS A 56 -7.81 9.79 10.03
C LYS A 56 -7.21 8.41 10.30
N GLN A 57 -8.03 7.46 10.77
CA GLN A 57 -7.57 6.09 10.98
C GLN A 57 -7.03 5.45 9.69
N MET A 58 -7.71 5.65 8.56
CA MET A 58 -7.27 5.11 7.27
C MET A 58 -5.93 5.71 6.84
N LEU A 59 -5.71 7.01 7.03
CA LEU A 59 -4.43 7.67 6.72
C LEU A 59 -3.29 7.19 7.62
N ASP A 60 -3.57 6.94 8.90
CA ASP A 60 -2.61 6.36 9.84
C ASP A 60 -2.24 4.92 9.45
N ASP A 61 -3.24 4.10 9.08
CA ASP A 61 -3.02 2.74 8.55
C ASP A 61 -2.19 2.77 7.25
N ASP A 62 -2.49 3.67 6.30
CA ASP A 62 -1.74 3.83 5.04
C ASP A 62 -0.28 4.24 5.28
N ARG A 63 -0.04 5.07 6.29
CA ARG A 63 1.32 5.42 6.71
C ARG A 63 2.04 4.18 7.24
N GLN A 64 1.40 3.39 8.09
CA GLN A 64 2.01 2.17 8.64
C GLN A 64 2.35 1.15 7.55
N ILE A 65 1.45 0.94 6.58
CA ILE A 65 1.72 0.07 5.43
C ILE A 65 2.98 0.55 4.70
N ARG A 66 3.03 1.84 4.39
CA ARG A 66 4.17 2.47 3.72
C ARG A 66 5.48 2.32 4.49
N ASP A 67 5.46 2.51 5.81
CA ASP A 67 6.63 2.38 6.67
C ASP A 67 7.15 0.92 6.70
N LEU A 68 6.26 -0.07 6.56
CA LEU A 68 6.61 -1.48 6.47
C LEU A 68 7.14 -1.88 5.08
N THR A 69 6.54 -1.36 4.01
CA THR A 69 6.83 -1.82 2.64
C THR A 69 7.99 -1.09 1.98
N MET A 70 8.17 0.21 2.24
CA MET A 70 9.20 1.02 1.59
C MET A 70 10.65 0.56 1.85
N PRO A 71 11.05 0.17 3.08
CA PRO A 71 12.42 -0.29 3.33
C PRO A 71 12.77 -1.54 2.51
N TRP A 72 11.83 -2.49 2.41
CA TRP A 72 12.04 -3.71 1.64
C TRP A 72 12.12 -3.43 0.13
N MET A 73 11.26 -2.55 -0.41
CA MET A 73 11.37 -2.11 -1.81
C MET A 73 12.70 -1.42 -2.10
N ALA A 74 13.21 -0.60 -1.18
CA ALA A 74 14.51 0.03 -1.32
C ALA A 74 15.65 -1.01 -1.33
N GLN A 75 15.56 -2.06 -0.51
CA GLN A 75 16.51 -3.17 -0.51
C GLN A 75 16.43 -3.99 -1.81
N LEU A 76 15.23 -4.30 -2.29
CA LEU A 76 15.03 -5.02 -3.56
C LEU A 76 15.63 -4.25 -4.74
N SER A 77 15.37 -2.93 -4.80
CA SER A 77 15.96 -2.06 -5.82
C SER A 77 17.48 -2.10 -5.80
N LYS A 78 18.10 -2.07 -4.62
CA LYS A 78 19.57 -2.21 -4.49
C LYS A 78 20.07 -3.55 -5.02
N LEU A 79 19.41 -4.66 -4.69
CA LEU A 79 19.80 -6.01 -5.15
C LEU A 79 19.71 -6.15 -6.67
N ILE A 80 18.63 -5.66 -7.28
CA ILE A 80 18.46 -5.66 -8.74
C ILE A 80 19.57 -4.85 -9.42
N ASN A 81 19.85 -3.65 -8.90
CA ASN A 81 20.88 -2.78 -9.45
C ASN A 81 22.29 -3.39 -9.32
N ASN A 82 22.61 -3.99 -8.16
CA ASN A 82 23.88 -4.66 -7.95
C ASN A 82 24.07 -5.85 -8.91
N THR A 83 23.03 -6.65 -9.11
CA THR A 83 23.06 -7.79 -10.05
C THR A 83 23.29 -7.33 -11.50
N GLY A 84 22.72 -6.18 -11.89
CA GLY A 84 22.97 -5.56 -13.19
C GLY A 84 24.41 -5.09 -13.36
N THR A 85 25.00 -4.50 -12.31
CA THR A 85 26.40 -4.09 -12.29
C THR A 85 27.35 -5.28 -12.36
N GLU A 86 27.07 -6.36 -11.61
CA GLU A 86 27.85 -7.60 -11.64
C GLU A 86 27.83 -8.27 -13.02
N ARG A 87 26.66 -8.35 -13.69
CA ARG A 87 26.58 -8.86 -15.08
C ARG A 87 27.40 -8.02 -16.06
N ARG A 88 27.38 -6.68 -15.91
CA ARG A 88 28.17 -5.78 -16.77
C ARG A 88 29.66 -5.94 -16.54
N LEU A 89 30.10 -6.09 -15.29
CA LEU A 89 31.49 -6.35 -14.94
C LEU A 89 31.94 -7.72 -15.46
N ALA A 90 31.13 -8.76 -15.26
CA ALA A 90 31.41 -10.10 -15.80
C ALA A 90 31.48 -10.10 -17.34
N ALA A 91 30.63 -9.34 -18.04
CA ALA A 91 30.72 -9.20 -19.49
C ALA A 91 31.96 -8.42 -19.95
N ALA A 92 32.40 -7.42 -19.19
CA ALA A 92 33.57 -6.60 -19.52
C ALA A 92 34.91 -7.28 -19.21
N TYR A 93 34.95 -8.15 -18.18
CA TYR A 93 36.18 -8.80 -17.70
C TYR A 93 36.21 -10.33 -17.93
N GLY A 94 35.09 -10.95 -18.32
CA GLY A 94 35.00 -12.40 -18.60
C GLY A 94 35.26 -12.78 -20.07
N ALA A 95 35.58 -11.80 -20.92
CA ALA A 95 36.14 -12.04 -22.26
C ALA A 95 37.67 -11.95 -22.18
N VAL A 96 38.30 -12.95 -21.55
CA VAL A 96 39.74 -13.24 -21.68
C VAL A 96 39.94 -14.73 -21.81
#